data_AF-A0A7C1D5U9-F1
#
_entry.id   AF-A0A7C1D5U9-F1
#
_cell.length_a   1.000
_cell.length_b   1.000
_cell.length_c   1.000
_cell.angle_alpha   90.00
_cell.angle_beta   90.00
_cell.angle_gamma   90.00
#
_symmetry.space_group_name_H-M   'P 1'
#
loop_
_entity.id
_entity.type
_entity.pdbx_description
1 polymer ?
#
loop_
_entity_poly.entity_id
_entity_poly.type
_entity_poly.pdbx_seq_one_letter_code
_entity_poly.pdbx_strand_id
1 'polypeptide(L)'
;MSDIATEPTLFDMALHIAQKCQQLYQAMEQHTQHDELKKNYRLLSAESADQIKLFQDLSLKFNDIIIDDPTALDNPRFYFNSISQAQSLFDCLIKIGTHSILFDDISALQLAISFEKDTILFGDEIIGLSGGKLAQSIADYLERKKIRVSKLLEMKRKLLENYPIHNIRKNDLILPNGDTNHIKNV
;
A
#
# COMPACT_ATOMS: atom_id res chain seq x y z
N MET A 1 -32.06 18.02 -10.32
CA MET A 1 -30.82 18.82 -10.26
C MET A 1 -29.69 17.82 -10.15
N SER A 2 -28.86 17.72 -11.18
CA SER A 2 -27.67 16.86 -11.14
C SER A 2 -26.68 17.52 -10.19
N ASP A 3 -26.36 16.86 -9.08
CA ASP A 3 -25.18 17.19 -8.30
C ASP A 3 -23.98 17.06 -9.24
N ILE A 4 -23.45 18.19 -9.71
CA ILE A 4 -22.17 18.21 -10.41
C ILE A 4 -21.17 17.88 -9.30
N ALA A 5 -20.76 16.62 -9.21
CA ALA A 5 -19.66 16.23 -8.34
C ALA A 5 -18.47 17.09 -8.72
N THR A 6 -18.10 18.04 -7.87
CA THR A 6 -16.88 18.82 -8.01
C THR A 6 -15.71 17.84 -8.02
N GLU A 7 -14.92 17.88 -9.09
CA GLU A 7 -13.71 17.10 -9.24
C GLU A 7 -12.80 17.27 -8.00
N PRO A 8 -12.20 16.19 -7.47
CA PRO A 8 -11.38 16.27 -6.27
C PRO A 8 -10.16 17.17 -6.51
N THR A 9 -9.87 18.04 -5.55
CA THR A 9 -8.68 18.89 -5.58
C THR A 9 -7.42 18.06 -5.32
N LEU A 10 -6.25 18.66 -5.58
CA LEU A 10 -4.96 18.05 -5.27
C LEU A 10 -4.83 17.62 -3.80
N PHE A 11 -5.30 18.49 -2.89
CA PHE A 11 -5.27 18.22 -1.46
C PHE A 11 -6.31 17.17 -1.06
N ASP A 12 -7.47 17.10 -1.72
CA ASP A 12 -8.44 16.02 -1.50
C ASP A 12 -7.83 14.67 -1.87
N MET A 13 -7.15 14.59 -3.02
CA MET A 13 -6.44 13.38 -3.44
C MET A 13 -5.34 13.00 -2.45
N ALA A 14 -4.50 13.95 -2.03
CA ALA A 14 -3.42 13.69 -1.09
C ALA A 14 -3.93 13.25 0.30
N LEU A 15 -4.98 13.91 0.79
CA LEU A 15 -5.65 13.56 2.04
C LEU A 15 -6.24 12.15 1.97
N HIS A 16 -6.92 11.84 0.87
CA HIS A 16 -7.49 10.52 0.64
C HIS A 16 -6.41 9.43 0.63
N ILE A 17 -5.31 9.63 -0.10
CA ILE A 17 -4.17 8.70 -0.12
C ILE A 17 -3.62 8.48 1.29
N ALA A 18 -3.42 9.54 2.09
CA ALA A 18 -2.93 9.42 3.45
C ALA A 18 -3.89 8.62 4.36
N GLN A 19 -5.21 8.83 4.22
CA GLN A 19 -6.24 8.04 4.88
C GLN A 19 -6.19 6.57 4.46
N LYS A 20 -5.99 6.29 3.17
CA LYS A 20 -5.89 4.92 2.66
C LYS A 20 -4.64 4.19 3.17
N CYS A 21 -3.49 4.87 3.25
CA CYS A 21 -2.30 4.32 3.90
C CYS A 21 -2.58 3.99 5.37
N GLN A 22 -3.24 4.87 6.11
CA GLN A 22 -3.59 4.62 7.51
C GLN A 22 -4.48 3.39 7.67
N GLN A 23 -5.54 3.28 6.85
CA GLN A 23 -6.47 2.15 6.85
C GLN A 23 -5.76 0.83 6.51
N LEU A 24 -4.88 0.84 5.51
CA LEU A 24 -4.09 -0.32 5.14
C LEU A 24 -3.28 -0.84 6.32
N TYR A 25 -2.53 0.03 7.01
CA TYR A 25 -1.74 -0.39 8.15
C TYR A 25 -2.59 -0.87 9.34
N GLN A 26 -3.77 -0.29 9.56
CA GLN A 26 -4.70 -0.77 10.59
C GLN A 26 -5.21 -2.17 10.28
N ALA A 27 -5.56 -2.45 9.02
CA ALA A 27 -5.95 -3.77 8.59
C ALA A 27 -4.80 -4.78 8.75
N MET A 28 -3.59 -4.42 8.32
CA MET A 28 -2.41 -5.27 8.49
C MET A 28 -2.12 -5.57 9.98
N GLU A 29 -2.27 -4.58 10.87
CA GLU A 29 -2.13 -4.79 12.32
C GLU A 29 -3.14 -5.80 12.86
N GLN A 30 -4.40 -5.74 12.40
CA GLN A 30 -5.48 -6.60 12.86
C GLN A 30 -5.33 -8.05 12.39
N HIS A 31 -4.76 -8.25 11.20
CA HIS A 31 -4.72 -9.58 10.56
C HIS A 31 -3.38 -10.31 10.74
N THR A 32 -2.28 -9.60 11.01
CA THR A 32 -0.97 -10.25 11.21
C THR A 32 -0.92 -11.08 12.50
N GLN A 33 -0.27 -12.24 12.41
CA GLN A 33 0.01 -13.10 13.56
C GLN A 33 1.39 -12.81 14.20
N HIS A 34 2.23 -11.99 13.56
CA HIS A 34 3.57 -11.68 14.06
C HIS A 34 3.56 -10.42 14.93
N ASP A 35 3.92 -10.55 16.20
CA ASP A 35 3.92 -9.44 17.17
C ASP A 35 4.84 -8.28 16.78
N GLU A 36 6.00 -8.58 16.16
CA GLU A 36 6.91 -7.54 15.67
C GLU A 36 6.27 -6.74 14.52
N LEU A 37 5.61 -7.43 13.57
CA LEU A 37 4.90 -6.77 12.47
C LEU A 37 3.73 -5.95 12.99
N LYS A 38 2.96 -6.49 13.95
CA LYS A 38 1.85 -5.79 14.60
C LYS A 38 2.29 -4.45 15.21
N LYS A 39 3.41 -4.45 15.95
CA LYS A 39 4.01 -3.21 16.50
C LYS A 39 4.41 -2.24 15.40
N ASN A 40 5.04 -2.73 14.33
CA ASN A 40 5.46 -1.89 13.22
C ASN A 40 4.29 -1.26 12.45
N TYR A 41 3.22 -2.02 12.18
CA TYR A 41 2.03 -1.51 11.52
C TYR A 41 1.30 -0.46 12.36
N ARG A 42 1.22 -0.66 13.67
CA ARG A 42 0.69 0.37 14.58
C ARG A 42 1.45 1.69 14.48
N LEU A 43 2.78 1.62 14.46
CA LEU A 43 3.63 2.81 14.31
C LEU A 43 3.39 3.48 12.95
N LEU A 44 3.38 2.72 11.86
CA LEU A 44 3.15 3.24 10.51
C LEU A 44 1.75 3.87 10.35
N SER A 45 0.74 3.29 11.00
CA SER A 45 -0.61 3.86 11.06
C SER A 45 -0.62 5.21 11.80
N ALA A 46 0.05 5.30 12.96
CA ALA A 46 0.17 6.55 13.71
C ALA A 46 0.91 7.63 12.91
N GLU A 47 2.03 7.29 12.26
CA GLU A 47 2.73 8.24 11.40
C GLU A 47 1.86 8.70 10.20
N SER A 48 0.94 7.85 9.72
CA SER A 48 0.02 8.21 8.64
C SER A 48 -1.08 9.16 9.13
N ALA A 49 -1.46 9.10 10.41
CA ALA A 49 -2.32 10.09 11.05
C ALA A 49 -1.69 11.49 11.04
N ASP A 50 -0.37 11.59 11.22
CA ASP A 50 0.34 12.86 11.14
C ASP A 50 0.38 13.42 9.70
N GLN A 51 0.44 12.54 8.70
CA GLN A 51 0.35 12.94 7.28
C GLN A 51 -1.04 13.46 6.91
N ILE A 52 -2.09 12.87 7.47
CA ILE A 52 -3.47 13.37 7.32
C ILE A 52 -3.55 14.81 7.82
N LYS A 53 -3.04 15.07 9.03
CA LYS A 53 -3.00 16.43 9.60
C LYS A 53 -2.19 17.40 8.75
N LEU A 54 -1.03 16.96 8.25
CA LEU A 54 -0.21 17.77 7.34
C LEU A 54 -1.02 18.23 6.12
N PHE A 55 -1.72 17.32 5.43
CA PHE A 55 -2.47 17.70 4.23
C PHE A 55 -3.71 18.54 4.54
N GLN A 56 -4.34 18.35 5.70
CA GLN A 56 -5.39 19.24 6.19
C GLN A 56 -4.86 20.66 6.45
N ASP A 57 -3.68 20.78 7.06
CA ASP A 57 -3.06 22.09 7.31
C ASP A 57 -2.59 22.76 6.01
N LEU A 58 -2.06 21.98 5.07
CA LEU A 58 -1.63 22.49 3.78
C LEU A 58 -2.82 22.94 2.93
N SER A 59 -3.94 22.22 2.94
CA SER A 59 -5.13 22.63 2.19
C SER A 59 -5.67 23.97 2.69
N LEU A 60 -5.66 24.20 4.00
CA LEU A 60 -6.07 25.49 4.58
C LEU A 60 -5.11 26.64 4.23
N LYS A 61 -3.81 26.36 4.14
CA LYS A 61 -2.77 27.38 3.87
C LYS A 61 -2.60 27.70 2.40
N PHE A 62 -2.90 26.76 1.52
CA PHE A 62 -2.63 26.82 0.09
C PHE A 62 -3.88 26.55 -0.76
N ASN A 63 -5.08 26.79 -0.21
CA ASN A 63 -6.36 26.56 -0.89
C ASN A 63 -6.50 27.32 -2.22
N ASP A 64 -5.73 28.39 -2.40
CA ASP A 64 -5.80 29.29 -3.55
C ASP A 64 -4.77 28.95 -4.65
N ILE A 65 -4.12 27.79 -4.61
CA ILE A 65 -3.25 27.37 -5.72
C ILE A 65 -4.12 27.13 -6.94
N ILE A 66 -4.07 28.07 -7.87
CA ILE A 66 -4.66 27.96 -9.19
C ILE A 66 -3.69 27.13 -10.03
N ILE A 67 -4.18 25.97 -10.47
CA ILE A 67 -3.49 25.17 -11.49
C ILE A 67 -3.95 25.74 -12.83
N ASP A 68 -3.07 26.51 -13.47
CA ASP A 68 -3.39 27.27 -14.70
C ASP A 68 -3.74 26.36 -15.88
N ASP A 69 -3.20 25.14 -15.91
CA ASP A 69 -3.48 24.11 -16.91
C ASP A 69 -4.31 22.97 -16.30
N PRO A 70 -5.61 22.84 -16.65
CA PRO A 70 -6.46 21.78 -16.13
C PRO A 70 -5.93 20.36 -16.37
N THR A 71 -5.13 20.15 -17.43
CA THR A 71 -4.53 18.84 -17.76
C THR A 71 -3.34 18.50 -16.86
N ALA A 72 -2.79 19.46 -16.13
CA ALA A 72 -1.68 19.24 -15.22
C ALA A 72 -2.06 18.31 -14.04
N LEU A 73 -3.36 18.09 -13.81
CA LEU A 73 -3.86 17.12 -12.84
C LEU A 73 -4.01 15.69 -13.40
N ASP A 74 -3.85 15.45 -14.70
CA ASP A 74 -4.09 14.14 -15.30
C ASP A 74 -3.16 13.06 -14.74
N ASN A 75 -1.86 13.37 -14.61
CA ASN A 75 -0.87 12.46 -14.02
C ASN A 75 -1.15 12.20 -12.52
N PRO A 76 -1.30 13.23 -11.65
CA PRO A 76 -1.74 13.02 -10.26
C PRO A 76 -2.99 12.14 -10.15
N ARG A 77 -3.99 12.37 -11.00
CA ARG A 77 -5.23 11.57 -11.03
C ARG A 77 -4.96 10.12 -11.40
N PHE A 78 -4.07 9.85 -12.34
CA PHE A 78 -3.71 8.47 -12.71
C PHE A 78 -3.17 7.70 -11.50
N TYR A 79 -2.21 8.28 -10.77
CA TYR A 79 -1.64 7.65 -9.58
C TYR A 79 -2.66 7.53 -8.46
N PHE A 80 -3.45 8.58 -8.21
CA PHE A 80 -4.55 8.56 -7.26
C PHE A 80 -5.55 7.43 -7.53
N ASN A 81 -5.95 7.26 -8.80
CA ASN A 81 -6.87 6.21 -9.22
C ASN A 81 -6.26 4.81 -9.06
N SER A 82 -4.97 4.64 -9.38
CA SER A 82 -4.25 3.39 -9.17
C SER A 82 -4.28 2.96 -7.70
N ILE A 83 -3.90 3.88 -6.80
CA ILE A 83 -3.88 3.66 -5.34
C ILE A 83 -5.29 3.32 -4.84
N SER A 84 -6.29 4.10 -5.25
CA SER A 84 -7.68 3.92 -4.81
C SER A 84 -8.26 2.57 -5.26
N GLN A 85 -7.97 2.15 -6.50
CA GLN A 85 -8.40 0.84 -7.02
C GLN A 85 -7.73 -0.32 -6.29
N ALA A 86 -6.40 -0.25 -6.11
CA ALA A 86 -5.65 -1.28 -5.39
C ALA A 86 -6.19 -1.45 -3.95
N GLN A 87 -6.61 -0.35 -3.32
CA GLN A 87 -7.16 -0.40 -1.97
C GLN A 87 -8.58 -0.96 -1.94
N SER A 88 -9.43 -0.57 -2.89
CA SER A 88 -10.78 -1.13 -2.99
C SER A 88 -10.75 -2.65 -3.16
N LEU A 89 -9.78 -3.17 -3.92
CA LEU A 89 -9.55 -4.60 -4.04
C LEU A 89 -9.11 -5.20 -2.70
N PHE A 90 -8.17 -4.58 -2.00
CA PHE A 90 -7.74 -5.02 -0.68
C PHE A 90 -8.89 -5.06 0.33
N ASP A 91 -9.66 -3.99 0.46
CA ASP A 91 -10.82 -3.90 1.36
C ASP A 91 -11.87 -4.98 1.03
N CYS A 92 -12.09 -5.26 -0.26
CA CYS A 92 -12.96 -6.34 -0.71
C CYS A 92 -12.44 -7.69 -0.22
N LEU A 93 -11.15 -7.98 -0.42
CA LEU A 93 -10.54 -9.23 -0.02
C LEU A 93 -10.52 -9.44 1.51
N ILE A 94 -10.38 -8.36 2.29
CA ILE A 94 -10.53 -8.40 3.75
C ILE A 94 -11.97 -8.74 4.13
N LYS A 95 -12.96 -8.06 3.54
CA LYS A 95 -14.39 -8.26 3.84
C LYS A 95 -14.89 -9.67 3.54
N ILE A 96 -14.43 -10.29 2.46
CA ILE A 96 -14.85 -11.65 2.09
C ILE A 96 -14.20 -12.75 2.96
N GLY A 97 -13.35 -12.38 3.92
CA GLY A 97 -12.81 -13.32 4.91
C GLY A 97 -11.87 -14.37 4.30
N THR A 98 -11.26 -14.11 3.14
CA THR A 98 -10.24 -14.96 2.50
C THR A 98 -8.90 -14.90 3.26
N HIS A 99 -8.93 -15.10 4.58
CA HIS A 99 -7.86 -14.78 5.52
C HIS A 99 -6.68 -15.77 5.55
N SER A 100 -6.74 -16.94 4.91
CA SER A 100 -5.68 -17.96 5.10
C SER A 100 -4.79 -18.25 3.89
N ILE A 101 -5.20 -17.90 2.66
CA ILE A 101 -4.48 -18.34 1.45
C ILE A 101 -3.99 -17.18 0.58
N LEU A 102 -4.59 -15.98 0.68
CA LEU A 102 -4.23 -14.83 -0.18
C LEU A 102 -3.57 -13.65 0.55
N PHE A 103 -3.49 -13.68 1.89
CA PHE A 103 -2.86 -12.64 2.69
C PHE A 103 -1.88 -13.24 3.70
N ASP A 104 -0.84 -13.91 3.18
CA ASP A 104 0.36 -14.06 3.99
C ASP A 104 1.02 -12.69 4.19
N ASP A 105 1.71 -12.51 5.31
CA ASP A 105 2.32 -11.22 5.68
C ASP A 105 3.33 -10.71 4.61
N ILE A 106 3.92 -11.58 3.78
CA ILE A 106 4.80 -11.14 2.68
C ILE A 106 3.99 -10.47 1.58
N SER A 107 2.84 -11.03 1.21
CA SER A 107 1.93 -10.44 0.23
C SER A 107 1.38 -9.10 0.74
N ALA A 108 1.02 -9.02 2.02
CA ALA A 108 0.57 -7.77 2.63
C ALA A 108 1.68 -6.69 2.61
N LEU A 109 2.92 -7.06 2.98
CA LEU A 109 4.06 -6.14 2.90
C LEU A 109 4.37 -5.71 1.47
N GLN A 110 4.24 -6.62 0.49
CA GLN A 110 4.41 -6.27 -0.92
C GLN A 110 3.40 -5.22 -1.38
N LEU A 111 2.14 -5.34 -0.95
CA LEU A 111 1.11 -4.36 -1.25
C LEU A 111 1.44 -3.00 -0.61
N ALA A 112 1.81 -2.98 0.67
CA ALA A 112 2.19 -1.74 1.36
C ALA A 112 3.39 -1.04 0.69
N ILE A 113 4.38 -1.81 0.23
CA ILE A 113 5.52 -1.28 -0.53
C ILE A 113 5.06 -0.62 -1.83
N SER A 114 4.17 -1.28 -2.58
CA SER A 114 3.63 -0.71 -3.83
C SER A 114 2.84 0.58 -3.55
N PHE A 115 2.02 0.61 -2.51
CA PHE A 115 1.28 1.80 -2.10
C PHE A 115 2.18 2.99 -1.79
N GLU A 116 3.22 2.79 -0.98
CA GLU A 116 4.14 3.88 -0.62
C GLU A 116 4.93 4.34 -1.85
N LYS A 117 5.27 3.45 -2.80
CA LYS A 117 5.91 3.82 -4.08
C LYS A 117 4.99 4.64 -4.99
N ASP A 118 3.75 4.22 -5.17
CA ASP A 118 2.77 4.97 -5.97
C ASP A 118 2.49 6.34 -5.35
N THR A 119 2.50 6.42 -4.01
CA THR A 119 2.38 7.68 -3.27
C THR A 119 3.59 8.60 -3.49
N ILE A 120 4.79 8.04 -3.67
CA ILE A 120 5.98 8.83 -4.05
C ILE A 120 5.80 9.41 -5.44
N LEU A 121 5.38 8.59 -6.42
CA LEU A 121 5.13 9.05 -7.78
C LEU A 121 4.08 10.15 -7.82
N PHE A 122 2.96 9.98 -7.09
CA PHE A 122 1.95 11.01 -6.92
C PHE A 122 2.54 12.31 -6.34
N GLY A 123 3.39 12.22 -5.31
CA GLY A 123 3.98 13.41 -4.70
C GLY A 123 5.04 14.08 -5.58
N ASP A 124 5.77 13.34 -6.42
CA ASP A 124 6.69 13.92 -7.40
C ASP A 124 5.94 14.78 -8.42
N GLU A 125 4.77 14.32 -8.90
CA GLU A 125 3.89 15.13 -9.75
C GLU A 125 3.42 16.39 -9.02
N ILE A 126 3.03 16.27 -7.73
CA ILE A 126 2.62 17.43 -6.92
C ILE A 126 3.74 18.45 -6.79
N ILE A 127 4.99 18.02 -6.56
CA ILE A 127 6.12 18.94 -6.45
C ILE A 127 6.27 19.75 -7.74
N GLY A 128 6.11 19.12 -8.90
CA GLY A 128 6.15 19.79 -10.20
C GLY A 128 5.09 20.89 -10.35
N LEU A 129 3.95 20.74 -9.66
CA LEU A 129 2.84 21.71 -9.63
C LEU A 129 2.96 22.72 -8.48
N SER A 130 3.92 22.54 -7.58
CA SER A 130 4.05 23.31 -6.34
C SER A 130 5.20 24.29 -6.39
N GLY A 131 5.00 25.47 -5.80
CA GLY A 131 6.04 26.48 -5.62
C GLY A 131 6.44 26.70 -4.16
N GLY A 132 7.67 27.17 -3.93
CA GLY A 132 8.13 27.71 -2.64
C GLY A 132 7.94 26.77 -1.45
N LYS A 133 7.23 27.25 -0.41
CA LYS A 133 7.03 26.50 0.85
C LYS A 133 6.18 25.24 0.69
N LEU A 134 5.27 25.19 -0.28
CA LEU A 134 4.50 23.98 -0.54
C LEU A 134 5.41 22.89 -1.09
N ALA A 135 6.22 23.21 -2.12
CA ALA A 135 7.16 22.25 -2.69
C ALA A 135 8.09 21.66 -1.62
N GLN A 136 8.59 22.48 -0.69
CA GLN A 136 9.39 21.99 0.44
C GLN A 136 8.60 21.05 1.36
N SER A 137 7.36 21.40 1.69
CA SER A 137 6.52 20.56 2.57
C SER A 137 6.21 19.20 1.94
N ILE A 138 6.01 19.17 0.62
CA ILE A 138 5.79 17.93 -0.14
C ILE A 138 7.10 17.14 -0.26
N ALA A 139 8.24 17.79 -0.48
CA ALA A 139 9.55 17.13 -0.48
C ALA A 139 9.85 16.44 0.85
N ASP A 140 9.61 17.12 1.98
CA ASP A 140 9.78 16.55 3.32
C ASP A 140 8.83 15.35 3.54
N TYR A 141 7.62 15.42 3.01
CA TYR A 141 6.67 14.31 3.00
C TYR A 141 7.20 13.12 2.19
N LEU A 142 7.76 13.35 0.99
CA LEU A 142 8.32 12.32 0.13
C LEU A 142 9.53 11.62 0.76
N GLU A 143 10.40 12.35 1.45
CA GLU A 143 11.52 11.73 2.17
C GLU A 143 11.03 10.77 3.27
N ARG A 144 9.97 11.13 4.00
CA ARG A 144 9.33 10.21 4.95
C ARG A 144 8.78 8.96 4.25
N LYS A 145 8.21 9.11 3.06
CA LYS A 145 7.70 7.98 2.26
C LYS A 145 8.81 7.04 1.82
N LYS A 146 9.95 7.57 1.36
CA LYS A 146 11.14 6.77 1.02
C LYS A 146 11.67 5.97 2.23
N ILE A 147 11.74 6.60 3.41
CA ILE A 147 12.12 5.93 4.65
C ILE A 147 11.17 4.78 4.98
N ARG A 148 9.86 4.97 4.80
CA ARG A 148 8.87 3.90 5.01
C ARG A 148 9.03 2.74 4.03
N VAL A 149 9.27 3.01 2.75
CA VAL A 149 9.58 1.96 1.77
C VAL A 149 10.76 1.11 2.23
N SER A 150 11.86 1.75 2.67
CA SER A 150 13.01 1.03 3.22
C SER A 150 12.66 0.20 4.46
N LYS A 151 11.85 0.74 5.38
CA LYS A 151 11.39 0.01 6.57
C LYS A 151 10.54 -1.21 6.22
N LEU A 152 9.61 -1.07 5.26
CA LEU A 152 8.77 -2.18 4.80
C LEU A 152 9.57 -3.27 4.09
N LEU A 153 10.54 -2.87 3.25
CA LEU A 153 11.47 -3.81 2.61
C LEU A 153 12.28 -4.59 3.65
N GLU A 154 12.76 -3.91 4.68
CA GLU A 154 13.50 -4.53 5.78
C GLU A 154 12.62 -5.51 6.59
N MET A 155 11.37 -5.13 6.88
CA MET A 155 10.40 -6.02 7.52
C MET A 155 10.16 -7.27 6.68
N LYS A 156 9.97 -7.11 5.36
CA LYS A 156 9.76 -8.21 4.42
C LYS A 156 10.99 -9.14 4.35
N ARG A 157 12.19 -8.56 4.29
CA ARG A 157 13.45 -9.32 4.29
C ARG A 157 13.58 -10.17 5.55
N LYS A 158 13.41 -9.57 6.74
CA LYS A 158 13.45 -10.27 8.03
C LYS A 158 12.43 -11.40 8.11
N LEU A 159 11.23 -11.18 7.59
CA LEU A 159 10.18 -12.19 7.61
C LEU A 159 10.57 -13.41 6.74
N LEU A 160 11.13 -13.18 5.55
CA LEU A 160 11.62 -14.24 4.67
C LEU A 160 12.82 -15.01 5.25
N GLU A 161 13.69 -14.33 6.00
CA GLU A 161 14.85 -14.96 6.66
C GLU A 161 14.46 -15.82 7.85
N ASN A 162 13.50 -15.35 8.66
CA ASN A 162 13.04 -16.04 9.86
C ASN A 162 12.01 -17.13 9.58
N TYR A 163 11.29 -17.00 8.46
CA TYR A 163 10.32 -17.98 7.98
C TYR A 163 10.62 -18.30 6.51
N PRO A 164 11.77 -18.94 6.22
CA PRO A 164 12.07 -19.36 4.86
C PRO A 164 10.92 -20.23 4.39
N ILE A 165 10.39 -19.93 3.21
CA ILE A 165 9.33 -20.71 2.56
C ILE A 165 9.87 -22.12 2.32
N HIS A 166 9.80 -22.99 3.33
CA HIS A 166 10.13 -24.39 3.20
C HIS A 166 8.87 -25.14 2.72
N ASN A 167 8.97 -25.60 1.47
CA ASN A 167 8.12 -26.62 0.82
C ASN A 167 6.66 -26.25 0.56
N ILE A 168 6.41 -25.48 -0.50
CA ILE A 168 5.26 -25.74 -1.36
C ILE A 168 5.82 -26.45 -2.60
N ARG A 169 5.37 -27.71 -2.81
CA ARG A 169 5.71 -28.67 -3.89
C ARG A 169 6.86 -29.67 -3.67
N LYS A 170 6.76 -30.53 -2.64
CA LYS A 170 7.35 -31.89 -2.73
C LYS A 170 6.42 -33.05 -2.36
N ASN A 171 5.22 -32.80 -1.80
CA ASN A 171 4.33 -33.89 -1.37
C ASN A 171 3.12 -34.18 -2.27
N ASP A 172 2.88 -33.42 -3.34
CA ASP A 172 1.78 -33.71 -4.28
C ASP A 172 2.17 -34.64 -5.45
N LEU A 173 3.29 -35.36 -5.33
CA LEU A 173 3.72 -36.40 -6.27
C LEU A 173 3.95 -37.76 -5.59
N ILE A 174 3.26 -38.03 -4.48
CA ILE A 174 3.07 -39.42 -4.06
C ILE A 174 1.85 -39.95 -4.83
N LEU A 175 2.13 -40.50 -6.01
CA LEU A 175 1.22 -41.42 -6.67
C LEU A 175 0.84 -42.52 -5.66
N PRO A 176 -0.45 -42.89 -5.52
CA PRO A 176 -0.82 -43.99 -4.66
C PRO A 176 -0.08 -45.25 -5.12
N ASN A 177 0.54 -45.93 -4.16
CA ASN A 177 1.26 -47.18 -4.31
C ASN A 177 0.54 -48.12 -5.29
N GLY A 178 1.14 -48.32 -6.46
CA GLY A 178 0.85 -49.46 -7.31
C GLY A 178 1.56 -50.67 -6.73
N ASP A 179 0.78 -51.63 -6.26
CA ASP A 179 1.23 -52.88 -5.68
C ASP A 179 2.32 -53.57 -6.51
N THR A 180 3.46 -53.82 -5.88
CA THR A 180 4.39 -54.87 -6.30
C THR A 180 3.77 -56.23 -6.00
N ASN A 181 3.39 -57.00 -7.02
CA ASN A 181 3.52 -58.47 -7.06
C ASN A 181 3.02 -59.06 -8.38
N HIS A 182 3.93 -59.46 -9.28
CA HIS A 182 4.30 -60.87 -9.42
C HIS A 182 5.24 -61.10 -10.62
N ILE A 183 6.34 -61.76 -10.31
CA ILE A 183 7.29 -62.43 -11.21
C ILE A 183 6.57 -63.57 -11.95
N LYS A 184 6.82 -63.74 -13.27
CA LYS A 184 7.39 -64.97 -13.87
C LYS A 184 7.53 -64.89 -15.39
N ASN A 185 8.75 -65.26 -15.82
CA ASN A 185 9.12 -65.72 -17.15
C ASN A 185 8.08 -66.72 -17.72
N VAL A 186 7.67 -66.52 -18.97
CA VAL A 186 7.87 -67.41 -20.15
C VAL A 186 7.76 -66.54 -21.40
#